data_AF-A0A3D5JWF3-F1
#
_entry.id   AF-A0A3D5JWF3-F1
#
_cell.length_a   1.000
_cell.length_b   1.000
_cell.length_c   1.000
_cell.angle_alpha   90.00
_cell.angle_beta   90.00
_cell.angle_gamma   90.00
#
_symmetry.space_group_name_H-M   'P 1'
#
loop_
_entity.id
_entity.type
_entity.pdbx_description
1 polymer ?
#
loop_
_entity_poly.entity_id
_entity_poly.type
_entity_poly.pdbx_seq_one_letter_code
_entity_poly.pdbx_strand_id
1 'polypeptide(L)'
;MIKRFAVLLFAAVAVAGCSSPSQVFEIDNPGDAPLTLRIDGNELPIAAHASRPIKLKPGEHHLQSPALGDVRFIVYARGKGGLINPTLAEYVIASEVYVTGEDKLGNFGSVDHHIDLGGVGFDGPYTKTHALFIDQAWT
;
A
#
# COMPACT_ATOMS: atom_id res chain seq x y z
N MET A 1 11.73 34.28 -37.02
CA MET A 1 10.70 33.26 -36.68
C MET A 1 11.25 32.11 -35.81
N ILE A 2 12.51 31.70 -35.97
CA ILE A 2 13.17 30.61 -35.19
C ILE A 2 13.22 30.84 -33.66
N LYS A 3 13.46 32.08 -33.19
CA LYS A 3 13.55 32.37 -31.74
C LYS A 3 12.25 32.13 -30.97
N ARG A 4 11.07 32.28 -31.61
CA ARG A 4 9.76 32.05 -30.96
C ARG A 4 9.46 30.56 -30.80
N PHE A 5 9.89 29.73 -31.76
CA PHE A 5 9.78 28.27 -31.67
C PHE A 5 10.69 27.69 -30.59
N ALA A 6 11.89 28.23 -30.41
CA ALA A 6 12.82 27.78 -29.37
C ALA A 6 12.27 28.00 -27.95
N VAL A 7 11.61 29.14 -27.69
CA VAL A 7 10.99 29.44 -26.38
C VAL A 7 9.80 28.53 -26.09
N LEU A 8 8.97 28.24 -27.10
CA LEU A 8 7.84 27.31 -26.97
C LEU A 8 8.32 25.87 -26.72
N LEU A 9 9.42 25.45 -27.34
CA LEU A 9 10.01 24.13 -27.13
C LEU A 9 10.61 24.00 -25.72
N PHE A 10 11.29 25.02 -25.21
CA PHE A 10 11.80 25.05 -23.83
C PHE A 10 10.68 25.05 -22.79
N ALA A 11 9.58 25.77 -23.03
CA ALA A 11 8.41 25.74 -22.16
C ALA A 11 7.73 24.37 -22.15
N ALA A 12 7.61 23.69 -23.30
CA ALA A 12 7.03 22.34 -23.38
C ALA A 12 7.87 21.29 -22.63
N VAL A 13 9.20 21.39 -22.71
CA VAL A 13 10.11 20.48 -21.97
C VAL A 13 10.07 20.75 -20.46
N ALA A 14 9.90 22.00 -20.03
CA ALA A 14 9.78 22.33 -18.61
C ALA A 14 8.51 21.75 -17.95
N VAL A 15 7.41 21.60 -18.69
CA VAL A 15 6.15 21.03 -18.19
C VAL A 15 6.17 19.49 -18.19
N ALA A 16 6.94 18.86 -19.09
CA ALA A 16 7.06 17.40 -19.16
C ALA A 16 7.85 16.78 -17.99
N GLY A 17 8.60 17.58 -17.22
CA GLY A 17 9.44 17.10 -16.10
C GLY A 17 8.72 16.85 -14.78
N CYS A 18 7.40 17.07 -14.68
CA CYS A 18 6.66 17.01 -13.41
C CYS A 18 5.85 15.71 -13.19
N SER A 19 6.20 14.58 -13.82
CA SER A 19 5.54 13.30 -13.48
C SER A 19 6.22 12.66 -12.28
N SER A 20 5.52 12.62 -11.14
CA SER A 20 5.98 11.81 -10.00
C SER A 20 5.92 10.31 -10.35
N PRO A 21 6.88 9.50 -9.84
CA PRO A 21 6.93 8.08 -10.16
C PRO A 21 5.68 7.36 -9.65
N SER A 22 5.36 6.23 -10.29
CA SER A 22 4.31 5.33 -9.80
C SER A 22 4.77 4.62 -8.53
N GLN A 23 3.85 4.40 -7.61
CA GLN A 23 4.07 3.63 -6.39
C GLN A 23 3.70 2.16 -6.63
N VAL A 24 4.44 1.26 -5.99
CA VAL A 24 4.22 -0.18 -6.11
C VAL A 24 3.33 -0.64 -4.95
N PHE A 25 2.24 -1.32 -5.26
CA PHE A 25 1.40 -1.98 -4.27
C PHE A 25 1.39 -3.48 -4.52
N GLU A 26 1.26 -4.26 -3.46
CA GLU A 26 1.01 -5.69 -3.55
C GLU A 26 -0.46 -5.94 -3.22
N ILE A 27 -1.21 -6.55 -4.12
CA ILE A 27 -2.60 -6.92 -3.85
C ILE A 27 -2.61 -8.37 -3.40
N ASP A 28 -3.03 -8.62 -2.17
CA ASP A 28 -2.92 -9.94 -1.56
C ASP A 28 -4.27 -10.66 -1.48
N ASN A 29 -4.26 -11.96 -1.77
CA ASN A 29 -5.40 -12.84 -1.59
C ASN A 29 -5.00 -14.04 -0.72
N PRO A 30 -5.14 -13.94 0.61
CA PRO A 30 -4.83 -15.05 1.50
C PRO A 30 -5.89 -16.16 1.48
N GLY A 31 -7.05 -15.93 0.85
CA GLY A 31 -8.18 -16.87 0.85
C GLY A 31 -8.01 -18.08 -0.08
N ASP A 32 -8.83 -19.10 0.15
CA ASP A 32 -8.82 -20.38 -0.57
C ASP A 32 -9.44 -20.32 -1.97
N ALA A 33 -10.10 -19.21 -2.33
CA ALA A 33 -10.75 -19.01 -3.61
C ALA A 33 -10.04 -17.93 -4.44
N PRO A 34 -9.98 -18.06 -5.78
CA PRO A 34 -9.50 -16.99 -6.65
C PRO A 34 -10.33 -15.71 -6.47
N LEU A 35 -9.66 -14.57 -6.57
CA LEU A 35 -10.25 -13.25 -6.47
C LEU A 35 -10.10 -12.51 -7.81
N THR A 36 -11.17 -11.87 -8.25
CA THR A 36 -11.12 -10.91 -9.36
C THR A 36 -11.58 -9.55 -8.84
N LEU A 37 -10.72 -8.54 -9.02
CA LEU A 37 -11.01 -7.14 -8.75
C LEU A 37 -10.64 -6.28 -9.94
N ARG A 38 -11.07 -5.01 -9.94
CA ARG A 38 -10.68 -4.04 -10.95
C ARG A 38 -10.05 -2.82 -10.29
N ILE A 39 -8.99 -2.30 -10.90
CA ILE A 39 -8.46 -0.98 -10.55
C ILE A 39 -8.50 -0.10 -11.79
N ASP A 40 -9.20 1.03 -11.69
CA ASP A 40 -9.47 1.97 -12.79
C ASP A 40 -10.05 1.26 -14.02
N GLY A 41 -10.96 0.31 -13.78
CA GLY A 41 -11.58 -0.50 -14.82
C GLY A 41 -10.71 -1.64 -15.37
N ASN A 42 -9.42 -1.75 -15.01
CA ASN A 42 -8.57 -2.87 -15.43
C ASN A 42 -8.82 -4.09 -14.56
N GLU A 43 -9.17 -5.22 -15.16
CA GLU A 43 -9.41 -6.47 -14.43
C GLU A 43 -8.11 -7.14 -13.99
N LEU A 44 -8.08 -7.58 -12.73
CA LEU A 44 -6.93 -8.10 -12.04
C LEU A 44 -7.33 -9.42 -11.37
N PRO A 45 -7.21 -10.56 -12.08
CA PRO A 45 -7.32 -11.87 -11.45
C PRO A 45 -6.12 -12.12 -10.54
N ILE A 46 -6.40 -12.69 -9.36
CA ILE A 46 -5.44 -13.08 -8.33
C ILE A 46 -5.84 -14.49 -7.88
N ALA A 47 -4.91 -15.45 -7.95
CA ALA A 47 -5.19 -16.83 -7.53
C ALA A 47 -5.42 -16.91 -6.01
N ALA A 48 -5.96 -18.04 -5.54
CA ALA A 48 -5.98 -18.36 -4.12
C ALA A 48 -4.56 -18.39 -3.55
N HIS A 49 -4.38 -17.91 -2.32
CA HIS A 49 -3.08 -17.82 -1.62
C HIS A 49 -1.96 -17.17 -2.46
N ALA A 50 -2.31 -16.14 -3.24
CA ALA A 50 -1.38 -15.47 -4.11
C ALA A 50 -1.50 -13.96 -3.97
N SER A 51 -0.38 -13.30 -4.27
CA SER A 51 -0.29 -11.85 -4.31
C SER A 51 0.03 -11.38 -5.73
N ARG A 52 -0.35 -10.16 -6.07
CA ARG A 52 -0.09 -9.55 -7.37
C ARG A 52 0.46 -8.12 -7.22
N PRO A 53 1.65 -7.80 -7.77
CA PRO A 53 2.14 -6.43 -7.78
C PRO A 53 1.38 -5.56 -8.79
N ILE A 54 1.15 -4.30 -8.44
CA ILE A 54 0.61 -3.26 -9.32
C ILE A 54 1.38 -1.95 -9.16
N LYS A 55 1.51 -1.20 -10.26
CA LYS A 55 2.08 0.15 -10.26
C LYS A 55 0.97 1.17 -10.47
N LEU A 56 0.77 2.05 -9.50
CA LEU A 56 -0.24 3.11 -9.54
C LEU A 56 0.43 4.48 -9.60
N LYS A 57 -0.04 5.32 -10.52
CA LYS A 57 0.43 6.71 -10.60
C LYS A 57 -0.08 7.50 -9.40
N PRO A 58 0.54 8.62 -9.05
CA PRO A 58 -0.05 9.52 -8.07
C PRO A 58 -1.37 10.10 -8.58
N GLY A 59 -2.38 10.16 -7.73
CA GLY A 59 -3.71 10.65 -8.09
C GLY A 59 -4.85 9.82 -7.50
N GLU A 60 -6.05 10.10 -7.96
CA GLU A 60 -7.27 9.37 -7.60
C GLU A 60 -7.38 8.06 -8.40
N HIS A 61 -7.83 7.01 -7.72
CA HIS A 61 -8.02 5.67 -8.24
C HIS A 61 -9.31 5.05 -7.71
N HIS A 62 -9.81 4.06 -8.44
CA HIS A 62 -11.01 3.30 -8.09
C HIS A 62 -10.71 1.81 -8.00
N LEU A 63 -10.93 1.21 -6.84
CA LEU A 63 -10.87 -0.24 -6.62
C LEU A 63 -12.29 -0.79 -6.59
N GLN A 64 -12.56 -1.77 -7.46
CA GLN A 64 -13.87 -2.38 -7.57
C GLN A 64 -13.80 -3.88 -7.31
N SER A 65 -14.65 -4.39 -6.42
CA SER A 65 -14.82 -5.83 -6.21
C SER A 65 -16.25 -6.14 -5.75
N PRO A 66 -16.73 -7.39 -5.90
CA PRO A 66 -18.05 -7.77 -5.39
C PRO A 66 -18.21 -7.52 -3.88
N ALA A 67 -17.14 -7.71 -3.09
CA ALA A 67 -17.18 -7.57 -1.64
C ALA A 67 -17.13 -6.11 -1.16
N LEU A 68 -16.43 -5.24 -1.90
CA LEU A 68 -16.16 -3.85 -1.47
C LEU A 68 -17.00 -2.81 -2.23
N GLY A 69 -17.69 -3.19 -3.31
CA GLY A 69 -18.32 -2.23 -4.21
C GLY A 69 -17.26 -1.44 -4.99
N ASP A 70 -17.46 -0.13 -5.13
CA ASP A 70 -16.49 0.81 -5.72
C ASP A 70 -15.89 1.70 -4.63
N VAL A 71 -14.59 1.51 -4.38
CA VAL A 71 -13.82 2.24 -3.38
C VAL A 71 -12.89 3.21 -4.07
N ARG A 72 -13.09 4.50 -3.80
CA ARG A 72 -12.21 5.57 -4.23
C ARG A 72 -11.05 5.75 -3.25
N PHE A 73 -9.83 5.84 -3.77
CA PHE A 73 -8.62 6.08 -2.97
C PHE A 73 -7.62 6.99 -3.68
N ILE A 74 -6.69 7.58 -2.91
CA ILE A 74 -5.66 8.48 -3.43
C ILE A 74 -4.28 7.85 -3.25
N VAL A 75 -3.49 7.81 -4.33
CA VAL A 75 -2.07 7.47 -4.27
C VAL A 75 -1.26 8.76 -4.18
N TYR A 76 -0.50 8.91 -3.10
CA TYR A 76 0.33 10.09 -2.89
C TYR A 76 1.63 10.01 -3.70
N ALA A 77 2.08 11.16 -4.22
CA ALA A 77 3.26 11.28 -5.08
C ALA A 77 4.58 10.80 -4.46
N ARG A 78 4.65 10.80 -3.13
CA ARG A 78 5.80 10.33 -2.34
C ARG A 78 5.41 9.19 -1.38
N GLY A 79 4.29 8.52 -1.66
CA GLY A 79 3.89 7.34 -0.91
C GLY A 79 4.89 6.20 -1.13
N LYS A 80 5.02 5.29 -0.18
CA LYS A 80 5.88 4.11 -0.33
C LYS A 80 5.20 2.95 -1.06
N GLY A 81 3.89 3.07 -1.30
CA GLY A 81 3.07 1.92 -1.65
C GLY A 81 2.62 1.17 -0.41
N GLY A 82 2.30 -0.11 -0.55
CA GLY A 82 1.78 -0.92 0.54
C GLY A 82 1.10 -2.19 0.06
N LEU A 83 0.43 -2.85 1.00
CA LEU A 83 -0.43 -3.99 0.72
C LEU A 83 -1.87 -3.51 0.56
N ILE A 84 -2.54 -4.01 -0.48
CA ILE A 84 -3.99 -3.87 -0.67
C ILE A 84 -4.60 -5.20 -0.24
N ASN A 85 -5.45 -5.15 0.79
CA ASN A 85 -6.16 -6.30 1.37
C ASN A 85 -7.63 -6.27 0.95
N PRO A 86 -7.95 -6.69 -0.29
CA PRO A 86 -9.31 -6.63 -0.83
C PRO A 86 -10.28 -7.58 -0.11
N THR A 87 -9.77 -8.56 0.64
CA THR A 87 -10.58 -9.54 1.37
C THR A 87 -10.90 -9.10 2.81
N LEU A 88 -10.27 -8.01 3.29
CA LEU A 88 -10.30 -7.59 4.69
C LEU A 88 -9.89 -8.71 5.66
N ALA A 89 -9.01 -9.61 5.20
CA ALA A 89 -8.43 -10.64 6.06
C ALA A 89 -7.65 -10.00 7.23
N GLU A 90 -7.54 -10.72 8.33
CA GLU A 90 -6.75 -10.28 9.47
C GLU A 90 -5.25 -10.44 9.18
N TYR A 91 -4.50 -9.34 9.28
CA TYR A 91 -3.05 -9.31 9.21
C TYR A 91 -2.47 -8.98 10.57
N VAL A 92 -1.27 -9.50 10.80
CA VAL A 92 -0.45 -9.19 11.97
C VAL A 92 0.79 -8.44 11.52
N ILE A 93 0.98 -7.25 12.06
CA ILE A 93 2.18 -6.46 11.90
C ILE A 93 3.07 -6.75 13.09
N ALA A 94 4.22 -7.36 12.85
CA ALA A 94 5.28 -7.53 13.84
C ALA A 94 6.29 -6.40 13.68
N SER A 95 6.60 -5.70 14.78
CA SER A 95 7.61 -4.65 14.81
C SER A 95 8.83 -5.11 15.59
N GLU A 96 10.02 -4.77 15.15
CA GLU A 96 11.24 -5.03 15.92
C GLU A 96 11.96 -3.70 16.18
N VAL A 97 12.24 -3.41 17.45
CA VAL A 97 12.81 -2.14 17.89
C VAL A 97 14.19 -2.39 18.48
N TYR A 98 15.22 -1.87 17.83
CA TYR A 98 16.60 -1.95 18.29
C TYR A 98 17.00 -0.65 18.99
N VAL A 99 17.38 -0.73 20.26
CA VAL A 99 17.81 0.43 21.06
C VAL A 99 19.19 0.20 21.67
N THR A 100 19.91 1.30 21.90
CA THR A 100 21.23 1.27 22.55
C THR A 100 21.16 1.16 24.08
N GLY A 101 19.96 1.22 24.66
CA GLY A 101 19.70 1.08 26.10
C GLY A 101 18.19 1.01 26.37
N GLU A 102 17.80 0.27 27.41
CA GLU A 102 16.38 0.06 27.76
C GLU A 102 15.63 1.37 28.06
N ASP A 103 16.33 2.38 28.57
CA ASP A 103 15.79 3.73 28.81
C ASP A 103 15.27 4.42 27.54
N LYS A 104 15.64 3.92 26.35
CA LYS A 104 15.19 4.43 25.06
C LYS A 104 13.94 3.74 24.51
N LEU A 105 13.53 2.59 25.06
CA LEU A 105 12.36 1.85 24.57
C LEU A 105 11.09 2.70 24.61
N GLY A 106 10.93 3.51 25.66
CA GLY A 106 9.77 4.40 25.82
C GLY A 106 9.57 5.44 24.70
N ASN A 107 10.59 5.70 23.87
CA ASN A 107 10.48 6.60 22.72
C ASN A 107 9.68 5.99 21.55
N PHE A 108 9.47 4.68 21.56
CA PHE A 108 8.81 3.93 20.49
C PHE A 108 7.40 3.46 20.86
N GLY A 109 6.88 3.94 22.01
CA GLY A 109 5.56 3.55 22.51
C GLY A 109 5.60 2.24 23.32
N SER A 110 4.44 1.60 23.44
CA SER A 110 4.35 0.27 24.03
C SER A 110 4.72 -0.76 22.97
N VAL A 111 5.63 -1.67 23.32
CA VAL A 111 6.07 -2.78 22.46
C VAL A 111 5.56 -4.14 22.97
N ASP A 112 4.78 -4.14 24.06
CA ASP A 112 4.19 -5.32 24.67
C ASP A 112 2.67 -5.27 24.48
N HIS A 113 2.23 -5.75 23.32
CA HIS A 113 0.83 -5.90 22.98
C HIS A 113 0.41 -7.36 23.08
N HIS A 114 -0.78 -7.59 23.63
CA HIS A 114 -1.44 -8.88 23.59
C HIS A 114 -2.33 -8.97 22.35
N ILE A 115 -2.16 -10.03 21.56
CA ILE A 115 -3.04 -10.34 20.42
C ILE A 115 -3.50 -11.79 20.46
N ASP A 116 -4.72 -12.04 19.99
CA ASP A 116 -5.22 -13.40 19.77
C ASP A 116 -5.19 -13.76 18.29
N LEU A 117 -4.57 -14.90 17.96
CA LEU A 117 -4.54 -15.48 16.61
C LEU A 117 -4.99 -16.93 16.68
N GLY A 118 -6.09 -17.26 15.99
CA GLY A 118 -6.63 -18.62 16.02
C GLY A 118 -6.99 -19.12 17.43
N GLY A 119 -7.32 -18.22 18.35
CA GLY A 119 -7.62 -18.55 19.75
C GLY A 119 -6.37 -18.79 20.62
N VAL A 120 -5.17 -18.54 20.09
CA VAL A 120 -3.92 -18.56 20.85
C VAL A 120 -3.47 -17.11 21.10
N GLY A 121 -3.21 -16.79 22.36
CA GLY A 121 -2.71 -15.48 22.77
C GLY A 121 -1.20 -15.37 22.54
N PHE A 122 -0.77 -14.22 22.03
CA PHE A 122 0.63 -13.85 21.81
C PHE A 122 0.91 -12.51 22.45
N ASP A 123 1.98 -12.44 23.23
CA ASP A 123 2.51 -11.20 23.77
C ASP A 123 3.75 -10.77 22.98
N GLY A 124 3.83 -9.48 22.66
CA GLY A 124 5.00 -8.88 22.02
C GLY A 124 4.65 -7.69 21.14
N PRO A 125 5.54 -7.28 20.24
CA PRO A 125 5.39 -6.07 19.44
C PRO A 125 4.50 -6.32 18.21
N TYR A 126 3.32 -6.86 18.45
CA TYR A 126 2.37 -7.25 17.43
C TYR A 126 1.16 -6.32 17.40
N THR A 127 0.64 -6.07 16.21
CA THR A 127 -0.63 -5.34 16.04
C THR A 127 -1.47 -6.02 14.98
N LYS A 128 -2.77 -6.19 15.24
CA LYS A 128 -3.71 -6.74 14.26
C LYS A 128 -4.34 -5.62 13.43
N THR A 129 -4.53 -5.88 12.15
CA THR A 129 -5.25 -4.98 11.24
C THR A 129 -6.03 -5.76 10.21
N HIS A 130 -7.16 -5.20 9.78
CA HIS A 130 -7.95 -5.67 8.65
C HIS A 130 -8.13 -4.53 7.63
N ALA A 131 -7.26 -3.51 7.68
CA ALA A 131 -7.35 -2.35 6.81
C ALA A 131 -7.24 -2.77 5.34
N LEU A 132 -8.06 -2.13 4.49
CA LEU A 132 -8.00 -2.34 3.03
C LEU A 132 -6.65 -1.91 2.44
N PHE A 133 -6.05 -0.86 2.99
CA PHE A 133 -4.72 -0.39 2.62
C PHE A 133 -3.83 -0.47 3.86
N ILE A 134 -2.75 -1.24 3.77
CA ILE A 134 -1.75 -1.40 4.83
C ILE A 134 -0.47 -0.79 4.30
N ASP A 135 -0.06 0.34 4.90
CA ASP A 135 1.13 1.06 4.47
C ASP A 135 2.38 0.20 4.56
N GLN A 136 3.27 0.34 3.57
CA GLN A 136 4.57 -0.30 3.63
C GLN A 136 5.42 0.34 4.75
N ALA A 137 5.51 -0.37 5.86
CA ALA A 137 6.39 -0.03 6.98
C ALA A 137 7.76 -0.76 6.90
N TRP A 138 7.93 -1.68 5.95
CA TRP A 138 9.16 -2.46 5.75
C TRP A 138 10.04 -1.87 4.63
N THR A 139 11.37 -2.03 4.76
CA THR A 139 12.39 -1.61 3.78
C THR A 139 13.00 -2.79 3.06
#